data_AF-A0A355ICJ0-F1
#
_entry.id   AF-A0A355ICJ0-F1
#
_cell.length_a   1.000
_cell.length_b   1.000
_cell.length_c   1.000
_cell.angle_alpha   90.00
_cell.angle_beta   90.00
_cell.angle_gamma   90.00
#
_symmetry.space_group_name_H-M   'P 1'
#
loop_
_entity.id
_entity.type
_entity.pdbx_description
1 polymer ?
#
loop_
_entity_poly.entity_id
_entity_poly.type
_entity_poly.pdbx_seq_one_letter_code
_entity_poly.pdbx_strand_id
1 'polypeptide(L)'
;MEVVILKRIVILLLTLLILFALAGCKEPTIALSSSGAKGTITLSWETSDAKNLTSYYIYRGTNPTSLSKIATVAASGNTYKDSAVADGVLYYYHVTAFGKKESQPSNQIYNMHGTRLTEADTSANFTTIVGDSPYVIENNVSFAGDLDILENTQLYVMPGAKVVFEKATAASIYVERGLFVIRGTKANPIYFSSTGGGYELRMVLAAEGSQFDYTEFRDLAGTSDTRSVTISSCSPTISRCRFIDRADANATTASLYSSGANITNCFFGGLDLKIEDSVVSTLNIESNIFVDNGTALMFGNYTTNPPETGMIHNNAFECNGTSVNNYYSADLSIVSWTSATTVFPLGGNYFFRSDIYNTALTEQGDFFVYYDSLCPNQTFNFDDLLTTHPTGIGPGWGTLPF
;
A
#
# COMPACT_ATOMS: atom_id res chain seq x y z
N MET A 1 8.29 -31.52 62.31
CA MET A 1 7.05 -31.84 61.55
C MET A 1 6.14 -30.60 61.44
N GLU A 2 5.97 -29.82 62.51
CA GLU A 2 5.13 -28.61 62.54
C GLU A 2 5.55 -27.49 61.56
N VAL A 3 6.86 -27.22 61.40
CA VAL A 3 7.34 -26.14 60.51
C VAL A 3 7.02 -26.39 59.03
N VAL A 4 6.98 -27.66 58.62
CA VAL A 4 6.65 -28.05 57.23
C VAL A 4 5.15 -27.93 56.97
N ILE A 5 4.33 -28.24 57.97
CA ILE A 5 2.87 -28.11 57.90
C ILE A 5 2.47 -26.63 57.87
N LEU A 6 3.11 -25.79 58.68
CA LEU A 6 2.84 -24.35 58.72
C LEU A 6 3.24 -23.65 57.40
N LYS A 7 4.40 -24.00 56.80
CA LYS A 7 4.80 -23.51 55.47
C LYS A 7 3.81 -23.91 54.37
N ARG A 8 3.29 -25.14 54.40
CA ARG A 8 2.30 -25.61 53.40
C ARG A 8 0.96 -24.89 53.54
N ILE A 9 0.51 -24.59 54.76
CA ILE A 9 -0.73 -23.83 55.00
C ILE A 9 -0.59 -22.37 54.56
N VAL A 10 0.55 -21.72 54.84
CA VAL A 10 0.82 -20.34 54.43
C VAL A 10 0.92 -20.22 52.89
N ILE A 11 1.60 -21.16 52.23
CA ILE A 11 1.66 -21.21 50.76
C ILE A 11 0.27 -21.46 50.17
N LEU A 12 -0.56 -22.33 50.75
CA LEU A 12 -1.93 -22.58 50.28
C LEU A 12 -2.83 -21.35 50.46
N LEU A 13 -2.68 -20.59 51.55
CA LEU A 13 -3.41 -19.34 51.80
C LEU A 13 -2.95 -18.22 50.86
N LEU A 14 -1.66 -18.12 50.57
CA LEU A 14 -1.10 -17.15 49.60
C LEU A 14 -1.52 -17.51 48.17
N THR A 15 -1.47 -18.79 47.77
CA THR A 15 -1.93 -19.21 46.44
C THR A 15 -3.44 -19.07 46.30
N LEU A 16 -4.22 -19.31 47.35
CA LEU A 16 -5.67 -19.06 47.36
C LEU A 16 -5.98 -17.55 47.31
N LEU A 17 -5.24 -16.69 48.02
CA LEU A 17 -5.37 -15.23 47.92
C LEU A 17 -5.04 -14.72 46.51
N ILE A 18 -4.01 -15.28 45.87
CA ILE A 18 -3.60 -14.94 44.50
C ILE A 18 -4.62 -15.47 43.48
N LEU A 19 -5.21 -16.66 43.70
CA LEU A 19 -6.29 -17.20 42.86
C LEU A 19 -7.58 -16.37 42.98
N PHE A 20 -7.91 -15.87 44.18
CA PHE A 20 -9.03 -14.95 44.41
C PHE A 20 -8.76 -13.53 43.86
N ALA A 21 -7.51 -13.08 43.85
CA ALA A 21 -7.12 -11.81 43.21
C ALA A 21 -7.15 -11.90 41.68
N LEU A 22 -6.80 -13.04 41.08
CA LEU A 22 -6.90 -13.28 39.63
C LEU A 22 -8.32 -13.59 39.14
N ALA A 23 -9.16 -14.23 39.96
CA ALA A 23 -10.57 -14.49 39.62
C ALA A 23 -11.52 -13.31 39.92
N GLY A 24 -11.01 -12.21 40.49
CA GLY A 24 -11.80 -11.11 41.04
C GLY A 24 -11.77 -9.78 40.27
N CYS A 25 -11.09 -9.67 39.13
CA CYS A 25 -11.16 -8.44 38.32
C CYS A 25 -10.90 -8.71 36.83
N LYS A 26 -11.80 -9.46 36.17
CA LYS A 26 -11.99 -9.21 34.73
C LYS A 26 -12.73 -7.87 34.67
N GLU A 27 -12.00 -6.77 34.46
CA GLU A 27 -12.66 -5.50 34.20
C GLU A 27 -13.62 -5.69 33.01
N PRO A 28 -14.88 -5.21 33.09
CA PRO A 28 -15.81 -5.33 31.98
C PRO A 28 -15.23 -4.61 30.77
N THR A 29 -14.76 -5.36 29.79
CA THR A 29 -14.30 -4.81 28.52
C THR A 29 -15.53 -4.42 27.72
N ILE A 30 -15.74 -3.11 27.55
CA ILE A 30 -16.73 -2.59 26.61
C ILE A 30 -16.31 -3.06 25.21
N ALA A 31 -17.17 -3.82 24.54
CA ALA A 31 -16.97 -4.16 23.13
C ALA A 31 -17.53 -3.03 22.27
N LEU A 32 -16.66 -2.34 21.55
CA LEU A 32 -16.99 -1.23 20.65
C LEU A 32 -16.92 -1.71 19.19
N SER A 33 -17.92 -1.32 18.41
CA SER A 33 -18.00 -1.50 16.96
C SER A 33 -18.34 -0.17 16.28
N SER A 34 -18.14 -0.09 14.97
CA SER A 34 -18.55 1.07 14.17
C SER A 34 -19.01 0.69 12.78
N SER A 35 -19.80 1.58 12.18
CA SER A 35 -20.15 1.57 10.77
C SER A 35 -19.98 2.97 10.19
N GLY A 36 -19.34 3.08 9.03
CA GLY A 36 -19.23 4.33 8.29
C GLY A 36 -20.30 4.42 7.21
N ALA A 37 -20.79 5.63 6.99
CA ALA A 37 -21.66 5.98 5.87
C ALA A 37 -21.28 7.37 5.36
N LYS A 38 -21.80 7.80 4.21
CA LYS A 38 -21.50 9.14 3.69
C LYS A 38 -21.90 10.22 4.72
N GLY A 39 -20.93 11.05 5.11
CA GLY A 39 -21.07 12.14 6.08
C GLY A 39 -21.17 11.72 7.55
N THR A 40 -21.01 10.44 7.91
CA THR A 40 -21.14 10.03 9.31
C THR A 40 -20.43 8.71 9.65
N ILE A 41 -20.01 8.58 10.91
CA ILE A 41 -19.57 7.33 11.53
C ILE A 41 -20.49 7.05 12.71
N THR A 42 -21.11 5.88 12.75
CA THR A 42 -21.94 5.43 13.88
C THR A 42 -21.14 4.46 14.73
N LEU A 43 -21.05 4.76 16.02
CA LEU A 43 -20.45 3.91 17.03
C LEU A 43 -21.54 3.16 17.79
N SER A 44 -21.30 1.89 18.10
CA SER A 44 -22.19 1.07 18.91
C SER A 44 -21.37 0.23 19.87
N TRP A 45 -21.80 0.13 21.12
CA TRP A 45 -21.08 -0.63 22.14
C TRP A 45 -22.00 -1.44 23.03
N GLU A 46 -21.44 -2.50 23.63
CA GLU A 46 -22.13 -3.26 24.66
C GLU A 46 -22.27 -2.46 25.95
N THR A 47 -23.39 -2.65 26.65
CA THR A 47 -23.62 -1.96 27.92
C THR A 47 -22.58 -2.39 28.95
N SER A 48 -21.97 -1.44 29.64
CA SER A 48 -20.96 -1.70 30.66
C SER A 48 -21.58 -2.16 31.98
N ASP A 49 -20.99 -3.19 32.59
CA ASP A 49 -21.32 -3.63 33.96
C ASP A 49 -20.69 -2.74 35.05
N ALA A 50 -20.20 -1.54 34.68
CA ALA A 50 -19.63 -0.59 35.63
C ALA A 50 -20.65 -0.21 36.72
N LYS A 51 -20.25 -0.37 37.99
CA LYS A 51 -21.10 -0.01 39.13
C LYS A 51 -21.43 1.48 39.13
N ASN A 52 -22.71 1.82 39.25
CA ASN A 52 -23.21 3.20 39.22
C ASN A 52 -22.87 3.92 37.89
N LEU A 53 -23.00 3.22 36.76
CA LEU A 53 -22.86 3.83 35.45
C LEU A 53 -23.78 5.04 35.31
N THR A 54 -23.22 6.18 34.93
CA THR A 54 -23.93 7.44 34.70
C THR A 54 -23.88 7.88 33.24
N SER A 55 -22.74 7.64 32.57
CA SER A 55 -22.54 8.01 31.17
C SER A 55 -21.44 7.19 30.52
N TYR A 56 -21.37 7.28 29.20
CA TYR A 56 -20.23 6.88 28.39
C TYR A 56 -19.52 8.11 27.83
N TYR A 57 -18.20 8.12 27.85
CA TYR A 57 -17.39 9.14 27.17
C TYR A 57 -16.87 8.58 25.86
N ILE A 58 -17.06 9.36 24.80
CA ILE A 58 -16.65 9.00 23.45
C ILE A 58 -15.37 9.76 23.13
N TYR A 59 -14.33 9.03 22.79
CA TYR A 59 -13.04 9.59 22.42
C TYR A 59 -12.79 9.41 20.94
N ARG A 60 -12.18 10.42 20.30
CA ARG A 60 -11.81 10.41 18.89
C ARG A 60 -10.47 11.06 18.67
N GLY A 61 -9.71 10.58 17.69
CA GLY A 61 -8.49 11.21 17.19
C GLY A 61 -8.17 10.76 15.78
N THR A 62 -7.20 11.42 15.13
CA THR A 62 -6.62 11.00 13.84
C THR A 62 -5.31 10.24 14.00
N ASN A 63 -4.84 10.10 15.24
CA ASN A 63 -3.71 9.28 15.63
C ASN A 63 -4.18 8.24 16.66
N PRO A 64 -3.82 6.95 16.51
CA PRO A 64 -4.26 5.90 17.41
C PRO A 64 -3.79 6.07 18.86
N THR A 65 -2.81 6.93 19.16
CA THR A 65 -2.30 7.16 20.52
C THR A 65 -2.71 8.51 21.12
N SER A 66 -3.46 9.32 20.37
CA SER A 66 -3.88 10.65 20.80
C SER A 66 -5.34 10.88 20.46
N LEU A 67 -6.22 10.51 21.39
CA LEU A 67 -7.66 10.71 21.29
C LEU A 67 -8.14 11.70 22.35
N SER A 68 -9.14 12.50 22.01
CA SER A 68 -9.79 13.48 22.88
C SER A 68 -11.27 13.18 23.04
N LYS A 69 -11.85 13.49 24.21
CA LYS A 69 -13.28 13.31 24.44
C LYS A 69 -14.08 14.27 23.56
N ILE A 70 -14.95 13.73 22.72
CA ILE A 70 -15.82 14.49 21.81
C ILE A 70 -17.28 14.53 22.24
N ALA A 71 -17.70 13.56 23.07
CA ALA A 71 -19.09 13.47 23.50
C ALA A 71 -19.25 12.76 24.84
N THR A 72 -20.42 12.93 25.43
CA THR A 72 -20.90 12.20 26.61
C THR A 72 -22.31 11.69 26.30
N VAL A 73 -22.51 10.38 26.42
CA VAL A 73 -23.79 9.70 26.19
C VAL A 73 -24.32 9.20 27.52
N ALA A 74 -25.62 9.35 27.79
CA ALA A 74 -26.22 8.88 29.04
C ALA A 74 -26.10 7.36 29.21
N ALA A 75 -26.11 6.85 30.45
CA ALA A 75 -25.98 5.42 30.77
C ALA A 75 -26.97 4.50 30.02
N SER A 76 -28.17 5.02 29.68
CA SER A 76 -29.19 4.29 28.94
C SER A 76 -28.92 4.17 27.44
N GLY A 77 -27.98 4.94 26.90
CA GLY A 77 -27.59 4.92 25.50
C GLY A 77 -26.38 4.04 25.25
N ASN A 78 -26.35 3.41 24.08
CA ASN A 78 -25.29 2.49 23.66
C ASN A 78 -24.82 2.75 22.22
N THR A 79 -25.13 3.94 21.70
CA THR A 79 -24.75 4.38 20.35
C THR A 79 -24.42 5.87 20.32
N TYR A 80 -23.55 6.26 19.39
CA TYR A 80 -23.20 7.64 19.11
C TYR A 80 -23.00 7.85 17.61
N LYS A 81 -23.67 8.84 17.03
CA LYS A 81 -23.50 9.24 15.64
C LYS A 81 -22.56 10.43 15.56
N ASP A 82 -21.36 10.20 15.04
CA ASP A 82 -20.40 11.25 14.72
C ASP A 82 -20.68 11.78 13.31
N SER A 83 -21.05 13.06 13.21
CA SER A 83 -21.26 13.76 11.94
C SER A 83 -20.25 14.89 11.72
N ALA A 84 -19.29 15.06 12.63
CA ALA A 84 -18.21 16.04 12.50
C ALA A 84 -16.95 15.37 11.91
N VAL A 85 -17.15 14.66 10.81
CA VAL A 85 -16.15 13.83 10.11
C VAL A 85 -15.89 14.43 8.73
N ALA A 86 -14.66 14.29 8.24
CA ALA A 86 -14.21 14.92 7.00
C ALA A 86 -13.69 13.87 6.02
N ASP A 87 -13.82 14.17 4.72
CA ASP A 87 -13.44 13.28 3.62
C ASP A 87 -11.99 12.81 3.78
N GLY A 88 -11.74 11.52 3.57
CA GLY A 88 -10.40 10.96 3.55
C GLY A 88 -9.69 10.87 4.91
N VAL A 89 -10.34 11.27 6.01
CA VAL A 89 -9.76 11.19 7.35
C VAL A 89 -10.13 9.86 8.02
N LEU A 90 -9.11 9.07 8.36
CA LEU A 90 -9.28 7.87 9.19
C LEU A 90 -9.32 8.28 10.66
N TYR A 91 -10.45 8.06 11.31
CA TYR A 91 -10.66 8.38 12.72
C TYR A 91 -10.52 7.13 13.58
N TYR A 92 -9.85 7.28 14.72
CA TYR A 92 -9.75 6.27 15.78
C TYR A 92 -10.73 6.61 16.89
N TYR A 93 -11.37 5.59 17.46
CA TYR A 93 -12.32 5.74 18.56
C TYR A 93 -12.11 4.72 19.65
N HIS A 94 -12.35 5.14 20.88
CA HIS A 94 -12.65 4.25 21.99
C HIS A 94 -13.75 4.86 22.86
N VAL A 95 -14.37 4.03 23.69
CA VAL A 95 -15.41 4.43 24.64
C VAL A 95 -14.97 4.05 26.04
N THR A 96 -15.23 4.91 27.02
CA THR A 96 -15.10 4.59 28.44
C THR A 96 -16.46 4.72 29.12
N ALA A 97 -16.68 3.94 30.17
CA ALA A 97 -17.82 4.09 31.07
C ALA A 97 -17.44 5.02 32.23
N PHE A 98 -18.36 5.90 32.62
CA PHE A 98 -18.19 6.80 33.75
C PHE A 98 -19.29 6.58 34.79
N GLY A 99 -18.87 6.31 36.03
CA GLY A 99 -19.73 6.28 37.21
C GLY A 99 -19.14 7.17 38.31
N LYS A 100 -18.55 6.55 39.33
CA LYS A 100 -17.74 7.27 40.32
C LYS A 100 -16.35 7.65 39.81
N LYS A 101 -15.84 6.86 38.88
CA LYS A 101 -14.57 7.04 38.16
C LYS A 101 -14.76 6.57 36.72
N GLU A 102 -13.90 7.06 35.84
CA GLU A 102 -13.80 6.57 34.47
C GLU A 102 -13.20 5.16 34.43
N SER A 103 -13.73 4.30 33.56
CA SER A 103 -13.21 2.96 33.32
C SER A 103 -11.97 2.99 32.43
N GLN A 104 -11.33 1.83 32.26
CA GLN A 104 -10.42 1.65 31.14
C GLN A 104 -11.16 1.80 29.79
N PRO A 105 -10.45 2.18 28.71
CA PRO A 105 -10.99 2.20 27.36
C PRO A 105 -11.54 0.84 26.90
N SER A 106 -12.54 0.88 26.02
CA SER A 106 -12.93 -0.24 25.16
C SER A 106 -11.77 -0.70 24.28
N ASN A 107 -12.00 -1.74 23.46
CA ASN A 107 -11.17 -1.91 22.28
C ASN A 107 -11.17 -0.63 21.44
N GLN A 108 -10.02 -0.29 20.89
CA GLN A 108 -9.91 0.79 19.94
C GLN A 108 -10.29 0.29 18.55
N ILE A 109 -11.02 1.12 17.82
CA ILE A 109 -11.40 0.88 16.43
C ILE A 109 -10.94 2.06 15.57
N TYR A 110 -10.97 1.86 14.26
CA TYR A 110 -10.82 2.94 13.29
C TYR A 110 -11.95 2.87 12.26
N ASN A 111 -12.35 4.04 11.73
CA ASN A 111 -13.32 4.11 10.65
C ASN A 111 -13.16 5.43 9.86
N MET A 112 -13.68 5.44 8.64
CA MET A 112 -13.76 6.58 7.76
C MET A 112 -15.18 6.70 7.22
N HIS A 113 -15.71 7.90 7.11
CA HIS A 113 -17.02 8.10 6.50
C HIS A 113 -16.94 7.98 4.97
N GLY A 114 -18.04 7.64 4.32
CA GLY A 114 -18.11 7.49 2.86
C GLY A 114 -19.08 6.39 2.43
N THR A 115 -19.43 6.39 1.15
CA THR A 115 -20.31 5.39 0.54
C THR A 115 -19.58 4.06 0.46
N ARG A 116 -20.17 3.02 1.04
CA ARG A 116 -19.57 1.68 1.05
C ARG A 116 -19.84 0.97 -0.26
N LEU A 117 -18.80 0.36 -0.82
CA LEU A 117 -18.98 -0.59 -1.91
C LEU A 117 -19.44 -1.93 -1.34
N THR A 118 -20.55 -2.42 -1.87
CA THR A 118 -21.18 -3.69 -1.52
C THR A 118 -21.07 -4.66 -2.69
N GLU A 119 -21.36 -5.95 -2.45
CA GLU A 119 -21.40 -6.96 -3.52
C GLU A 119 -22.36 -6.59 -4.67
N ALA A 120 -23.41 -5.82 -4.37
CA ALA A 120 -24.35 -5.35 -5.40
C ALA A 120 -23.67 -4.37 -6.36
N ASP A 121 -22.87 -3.44 -5.82
CA ASP A 121 -22.13 -2.44 -6.60
C ASP A 121 -21.05 -3.07 -7.48
N THR A 122 -20.46 -4.18 -7.02
CA THR A 122 -19.29 -4.81 -7.65
C THR A 122 -19.64 -6.04 -8.49
N SER A 123 -20.94 -6.27 -8.74
CA SER A 123 -21.45 -7.38 -9.56
C SER A 123 -21.19 -7.24 -11.07
N ALA A 124 -20.65 -6.10 -11.50
CA ALA A 124 -20.19 -5.80 -12.85
C ALA A 124 -19.06 -4.75 -12.81
N ASN A 125 -18.77 -4.10 -13.94
CA ASN A 125 -17.91 -2.92 -13.96
C ASN A 125 -18.51 -1.84 -13.04
N PHE A 126 -17.67 -1.28 -12.17
CA PHE A 126 -18.05 -0.24 -11.23
C PHE A 126 -17.35 1.06 -11.60
N THR A 127 -18.14 2.12 -11.76
CA THR A 127 -17.64 3.47 -12.06
C THR A 127 -18.12 4.43 -10.98
N THR A 128 -17.19 5.13 -10.35
CA THR A 128 -17.51 6.14 -9.33
C THR A 128 -18.31 7.30 -9.91
N ILE A 129 -19.25 7.84 -9.14
CA ILE A 129 -19.96 9.08 -9.48
C ILE A 129 -19.80 10.14 -8.37
N VAL A 130 -19.82 11.41 -8.77
CA VAL A 130 -19.65 12.56 -7.86
C VAL A 130 -20.70 12.58 -6.75
N GLY A 131 -21.94 12.19 -7.07
CA GLY A 131 -23.08 12.20 -6.14
C GLY A 131 -22.89 11.34 -4.90
N ASP A 132 -22.06 10.29 -4.99
CA ASP A 132 -21.84 9.31 -3.93
C ASP A 132 -20.42 9.35 -3.34
N SER A 133 -19.52 10.14 -3.92
CA SER A 133 -18.18 10.37 -3.38
C SER A 133 -18.23 11.01 -1.97
N PRO A 134 -17.30 10.68 -1.04
CA PRO A 134 -16.23 9.70 -1.16
C PRO A 134 -16.72 8.25 -1.04
N TYR A 135 -16.08 7.34 -1.78
CA TYR A 135 -16.28 5.90 -1.66
C TYR A 135 -15.27 5.28 -0.70
N VAL A 136 -15.67 4.21 -0.02
CA VAL A 136 -14.82 3.46 0.91
C VAL A 136 -14.96 1.97 0.64
N ILE A 137 -13.83 1.31 0.40
CA ILE A 137 -13.70 -0.14 0.43
C ILE A 137 -13.19 -0.56 1.81
N GLU A 138 -13.91 -1.49 2.43
CA GLU A 138 -13.55 -2.09 3.72
C GLU A 138 -13.83 -3.61 3.68
N ASN A 139 -13.17 -4.38 4.54
CA ASN A 139 -13.28 -5.84 4.57
C ASN A 139 -12.93 -6.49 3.22
N ASN A 140 -13.68 -7.50 2.79
CA ASN A 140 -13.46 -8.19 1.53
C ASN A 140 -14.49 -7.71 0.49
N VAL A 141 -14.02 -7.32 -0.69
CA VAL A 141 -14.87 -6.92 -1.82
C VAL A 141 -14.38 -7.63 -3.08
N SER A 142 -15.32 -8.27 -3.79
CA SER A 142 -15.07 -8.93 -5.08
C SER A 142 -15.66 -8.12 -6.22
N PHE A 143 -14.86 -7.77 -7.23
CA PHE A 143 -15.31 -7.15 -8.47
C PHE A 143 -15.43 -8.19 -9.58
N ALA A 144 -16.62 -8.31 -10.15
CA ALA A 144 -16.86 -9.14 -11.34
C ALA A 144 -16.32 -8.48 -12.62
N GLY A 145 -16.03 -7.18 -12.58
CA GLY A 145 -15.56 -6.38 -13.69
C GLY A 145 -14.50 -5.35 -13.31
N ASP A 146 -14.43 -4.28 -14.09
CA ASP A 146 -13.45 -3.19 -13.94
C ASP A 146 -13.83 -2.22 -12.79
N LEU A 147 -12.84 -1.51 -12.26
CA LEU A 147 -12.99 -0.44 -11.27
C LEU A 147 -12.50 0.88 -11.87
N ASP A 148 -13.44 1.77 -12.19
CA ASP A 148 -13.17 3.09 -12.77
C ASP A 148 -13.38 4.20 -11.73
N ILE A 149 -12.29 4.92 -11.40
CA ILE A 149 -12.26 6.05 -10.47
C ILE A 149 -12.08 7.33 -11.29
N LEU A 150 -13.19 8.02 -11.53
CA LEU A 150 -13.26 9.14 -12.49
C LEU A 150 -13.08 10.52 -11.85
N GLU A 151 -13.01 11.54 -12.70
CA GLU A 151 -12.80 12.93 -12.31
C GLU A 151 -13.74 13.40 -11.19
N ASN A 152 -13.19 14.16 -10.24
CA ASN A 152 -13.91 14.73 -9.09
C ASN A 152 -14.55 13.70 -8.15
N THR A 153 -14.13 12.44 -8.23
CA THR A 153 -14.46 11.42 -7.23
C THR A 153 -13.24 11.03 -6.41
N GLN A 154 -13.51 10.49 -5.24
CA GLN A 154 -12.52 10.01 -4.27
C GLN A 154 -12.89 8.60 -3.85
N LEU A 155 -11.92 7.68 -3.88
CA LEU A 155 -12.05 6.32 -3.37
C LEU A 155 -10.92 6.02 -2.37
N TYR A 156 -11.34 5.54 -1.20
CA TYR A 156 -10.46 5.17 -0.11
C TYR A 156 -10.53 3.68 0.17
N VAL A 157 -9.41 3.04 0.47
CA VAL A 157 -9.36 1.64 0.88
C VAL A 157 -8.82 1.56 2.30
N MET A 158 -9.63 0.99 3.20
CA MET A 158 -9.32 0.94 4.64
C MET A 158 -8.29 -0.16 4.97
N PRO A 159 -7.49 0.02 6.05
CA PRO A 159 -6.52 -0.98 6.48
C PRO A 159 -7.17 -2.36 6.69
N GLY A 160 -6.52 -3.40 6.19
CA GLY A 160 -6.96 -4.80 6.29
C GLY A 160 -7.93 -5.25 5.19
N ALA A 161 -8.32 -4.37 4.26
CA ALA A 161 -9.20 -4.73 3.16
C ALA A 161 -8.54 -5.72 2.18
N LYS A 162 -9.38 -6.56 1.56
CA LYS A 162 -9.01 -7.47 0.47
C LYS A 162 -9.90 -7.21 -0.73
N VAL A 163 -9.29 -6.93 -1.87
CA VAL A 163 -9.98 -6.67 -3.13
C VAL A 163 -9.62 -7.77 -4.11
N VAL A 164 -10.63 -8.42 -4.67
CA VAL A 164 -10.47 -9.56 -5.59
C VAL A 164 -11.16 -9.24 -6.90
N PHE A 165 -10.46 -9.39 -8.02
CA PHE A 165 -11.05 -9.34 -9.35
C PHE A 165 -11.37 -10.76 -9.84
N GLU A 166 -12.62 -10.98 -10.22
CA GLU A 166 -13.13 -12.30 -10.63
C GLU A 166 -13.34 -12.40 -12.16
N LYS A 167 -13.12 -11.29 -12.87
CA LYS A 167 -13.26 -11.21 -14.33
C LYS A 167 -12.39 -12.27 -15.01
N ALA A 168 -12.98 -13.07 -15.91
CA ALA A 168 -12.28 -14.16 -16.59
C ALA A 168 -11.12 -13.66 -17.48
N THR A 169 -11.24 -12.47 -18.04
CA THR A 169 -10.17 -11.72 -18.70
C THR A 169 -9.55 -10.73 -17.73
N ALA A 170 -8.42 -10.11 -18.09
CA ALA A 170 -7.85 -9.05 -17.27
C ALA A 170 -8.88 -7.94 -16.97
N ALA A 171 -9.02 -7.60 -15.69
CA ALA A 171 -9.76 -6.44 -15.23
C ALA A 171 -8.85 -5.21 -15.19
N SER A 172 -9.42 -4.02 -14.99
CA SER A 172 -8.64 -2.80 -14.75
C SER A 172 -9.04 -2.13 -13.44
N ILE A 173 -8.04 -1.57 -12.75
CA ILE A 173 -8.21 -0.41 -11.87
C ILE A 173 -7.80 0.79 -12.70
N TYR A 174 -8.77 1.58 -13.16
CA TYR A 174 -8.54 2.74 -13.99
C TYR A 174 -8.88 4.02 -13.22
N VAL A 175 -7.87 4.83 -12.92
CA VAL A 175 -8.01 6.13 -12.27
C VAL A 175 -7.81 7.20 -13.32
N GLU A 176 -8.88 7.90 -13.67
CA GLU A 176 -8.85 9.02 -14.61
C GLU A 176 -9.25 10.30 -13.88
N ARG A 177 -8.26 11.12 -13.50
CA ARG A 177 -8.49 12.41 -12.82
C ARG A 177 -9.22 12.34 -11.47
N GLY A 178 -9.50 11.14 -10.97
CA GLY A 178 -10.02 10.89 -9.63
C GLY A 178 -8.92 10.74 -8.59
N LEU A 179 -9.30 10.74 -7.31
CA LEU A 179 -8.42 10.51 -6.17
C LEU A 179 -8.51 9.05 -5.71
N PHE A 180 -7.37 8.34 -5.70
CA PHE A 180 -7.31 6.96 -5.19
C PHE A 180 -6.30 6.84 -4.05
N VAL A 181 -6.80 6.48 -2.86
CA VAL A 181 -6.00 6.45 -1.62
C VAL A 181 -6.16 5.11 -0.91
N ILE A 182 -5.05 4.40 -0.73
CA ILE A 182 -5.01 3.10 -0.07
C ILE A 182 -4.25 3.24 1.24
N ARG A 183 -4.95 3.05 2.37
CA ARG A 183 -4.42 3.32 3.72
C ARG A 183 -4.05 2.03 4.45
N GLY A 184 -3.19 1.21 3.86
CA GLY A 184 -2.67 0.03 4.54
C GLY A 184 -1.84 0.43 5.77
N THR A 185 -1.68 -0.50 6.69
CA THR A 185 -0.73 -0.36 7.80
C THR A 185 0.10 -1.62 7.94
N LYS A 186 1.27 -1.56 8.58
CA LYS A 186 2.07 -2.77 8.84
C LYS A 186 1.28 -3.88 9.57
N ALA A 187 0.39 -3.49 10.48
CA ALA A 187 -0.45 -4.43 11.24
C ALA A 187 -1.63 -4.97 10.42
N ASN A 188 -2.16 -4.15 9.51
CA ASN A 188 -3.31 -4.47 8.67
C ASN A 188 -3.02 -4.04 7.23
N PRO A 189 -2.17 -4.78 6.50
CA PRO A 189 -1.90 -4.51 5.10
C PRO A 189 -3.13 -4.76 4.24
N ILE A 190 -3.13 -4.19 3.04
CA ILE A 190 -4.21 -4.33 2.06
C ILE A 190 -3.74 -5.24 0.92
N TYR A 191 -4.66 -6.04 0.38
CA TYR A 191 -4.36 -7.01 -0.67
C TYR A 191 -5.28 -6.82 -1.87
N PHE A 192 -4.70 -6.70 -3.06
CA PHE A 192 -5.36 -6.77 -4.35
C PHE A 192 -4.90 -8.04 -5.06
N SER A 193 -5.84 -8.80 -5.61
CA SER A 193 -5.58 -10.09 -6.27
C SER A 193 -6.63 -10.38 -7.33
N SER A 194 -6.40 -11.43 -8.13
CA SER A 194 -7.37 -11.89 -9.11
C SER A 194 -7.53 -13.41 -9.05
N THR A 195 -8.77 -13.89 -9.19
CA THR A 195 -9.06 -15.32 -9.42
C THR A 195 -9.25 -15.65 -10.90
N GLY A 196 -9.40 -14.64 -11.75
CA GLY A 196 -9.59 -14.76 -13.19
C GLY A 196 -8.34 -14.41 -14.00
N GLY A 197 -8.48 -13.50 -14.98
CA GLY A 197 -7.44 -13.18 -15.97
C GLY A 197 -6.33 -12.23 -15.51
N GLY A 198 -6.26 -11.91 -14.22
CA GLY A 198 -5.39 -10.87 -13.68
C GLY A 198 -6.04 -9.49 -13.72
N TYR A 199 -5.28 -8.45 -13.43
CA TYR A 199 -5.73 -7.07 -13.62
C TYR A 199 -4.57 -6.11 -13.86
N GLU A 200 -4.87 -4.95 -14.42
CA GLU A 200 -3.93 -3.85 -14.59
C GLU A 200 -4.27 -2.68 -13.67
N LEU A 201 -3.26 -1.91 -13.28
CA LEU A 201 -3.40 -0.66 -12.54
C LEU A 201 -2.99 0.51 -13.45
N ARG A 202 -3.95 1.36 -13.78
CA ARG A 202 -3.74 2.53 -14.64
C ARG A 202 -4.14 3.80 -13.91
N MET A 203 -3.17 4.66 -13.64
CA MET A 203 -3.38 5.99 -13.10
C MET A 203 -3.06 7.02 -14.18
N VAL A 204 -4.07 7.74 -14.66
CA VAL A 204 -3.95 8.75 -15.71
C VAL A 204 -4.47 10.07 -15.16
N LEU A 205 -3.58 11.06 -15.05
CA LEU A 205 -3.90 12.37 -14.50
C LEU A 205 -4.54 12.30 -13.10
N ALA A 206 -4.28 11.22 -12.34
CA ALA A 206 -4.86 11.00 -11.01
C ALA A 206 -4.65 12.22 -10.11
N ALA A 207 -5.67 12.55 -9.33
CA ALA A 207 -5.70 13.76 -8.52
C ALA A 207 -4.59 13.79 -7.46
N GLU A 208 -4.12 14.99 -7.15
CA GLU A 208 -3.13 15.23 -6.10
C GLU A 208 -3.57 14.62 -4.77
N GLY A 209 -2.62 14.00 -4.05
CA GLY A 209 -2.89 13.27 -2.81
C GLY A 209 -3.21 11.79 -3.01
N SER A 210 -3.29 11.30 -4.27
CA SER A 210 -3.36 9.87 -4.55
C SER A 210 -2.14 9.17 -3.96
N GLN A 211 -2.37 8.13 -3.18
CA GLN A 211 -1.30 7.48 -2.42
C GLN A 211 -1.60 6.03 -2.09
N PHE A 212 -0.57 5.19 -2.09
CA PHE A 212 -0.65 3.79 -1.66
C PHE A 212 0.37 3.52 -0.55
N ASP A 213 -0.10 2.84 0.50
CA ASP A 213 0.76 2.44 1.60
C ASP A 213 0.43 1.01 2.06
N TYR A 214 1.45 0.23 2.45
CA TYR A 214 1.34 -1.14 2.98
C TYR A 214 0.35 -2.00 2.19
N THR A 215 0.54 -2.07 0.87
CA THR A 215 -0.38 -2.75 -0.06
C THR A 215 0.36 -3.75 -0.93
N GLU A 216 -0.22 -4.93 -1.10
CA GLU A 216 0.23 -5.92 -2.07
C GLU A 216 -0.75 -5.97 -3.24
N PHE A 217 -0.23 -5.71 -4.44
CA PHE A 217 -0.89 -5.95 -5.72
C PHE A 217 -0.30 -7.21 -6.32
N ARG A 218 -1.07 -8.29 -6.34
CA ARG A 218 -0.69 -9.57 -6.94
C ARG A 218 -1.57 -9.90 -8.13
N ASP A 219 -1.09 -10.77 -9.01
CA ASP A 219 -1.80 -11.21 -10.21
C ASP A 219 -2.00 -10.07 -11.22
N LEU A 220 -1.04 -9.14 -11.23
CA LEU A 220 -1.00 -8.09 -12.23
C LEU A 220 -0.84 -8.71 -13.63
N ALA A 221 -1.52 -8.17 -14.63
CA ALA A 221 -1.47 -8.71 -15.99
C ALA A 221 -1.73 -7.62 -17.05
N GLY A 222 -0.66 -7.20 -17.73
CA GLY A 222 -0.69 -6.27 -18.86
C GLY A 222 -1.13 -6.94 -20.17
N THR A 223 -2.37 -7.40 -20.26
CA THR A 223 -2.86 -8.11 -21.47
C THR A 223 -2.94 -7.23 -22.72
N SER A 224 -2.99 -5.90 -22.56
CA SER A 224 -2.82 -4.94 -23.65
C SER A 224 -1.47 -4.24 -23.52
N ASP A 225 -0.64 -4.32 -24.56
CA ASP A 225 0.69 -3.69 -24.66
C ASP A 225 1.69 -4.03 -23.54
N THR A 226 1.50 -5.16 -22.84
CA THR A 226 2.38 -5.66 -21.75
C THR A 226 2.55 -4.69 -20.57
N ARG A 227 1.57 -3.82 -20.33
CA ARG A 227 1.60 -2.83 -19.23
C ARG A 227 0.71 -3.25 -18.07
N SER A 228 1.32 -3.78 -17.02
CA SER A 228 0.62 -4.19 -15.79
C SER A 228 0.36 -3.00 -14.86
N VAL A 229 1.31 -2.07 -14.78
CA VAL A 229 1.17 -0.82 -14.01
C VAL A 229 1.49 0.36 -14.92
N THR A 230 0.63 1.37 -14.93
CA THR A 230 0.83 2.62 -15.67
C THR A 230 0.55 3.80 -14.75
N ILE A 231 1.51 4.71 -14.64
CA ILE A 231 1.35 6.00 -13.96
C ILE A 231 1.70 7.09 -14.97
N SER A 232 0.67 7.79 -15.45
CA SER A 232 0.79 8.76 -16.53
C SER A 232 0.28 10.14 -16.12
N SER A 233 1.12 11.15 -16.32
CA SER A 233 0.78 12.57 -16.11
C SER A 233 0.25 12.88 -14.71
N CYS A 234 0.71 12.14 -13.69
CA CYS A 234 0.37 12.34 -12.29
C CYS A 234 1.55 11.99 -11.39
N SER A 235 1.47 12.36 -10.11
CA SER A 235 2.58 12.22 -9.16
C SER A 235 2.12 11.59 -7.84
N PRO A 236 1.64 10.33 -7.85
CA PRO A 236 1.20 9.66 -6.63
C PRO A 236 2.37 9.38 -5.68
N THR A 237 2.07 9.25 -4.39
CA THR A 237 3.03 8.73 -3.40
C THR A 237 2.76 7.26 -3.15
N ILE A 238 3.73 6.40 -3.49
CA ILE A 238 3.62 4.95 -3.35
C ILE A 238 4.71 4.52 -2.41
N SER A 239 4.35 3.91 -1.29
CA SER A 239 5.33 3.50 -0.30
C SER A 239 5.01 2.15 0.30
N ARG A 240 6.04 1.33 0.56
CA ARG A 240 5.87 0.04 1.24
C ARG A 240 4.86 -0.85 0.52
N CYS A 241 4.90 -0.85 -0.81
CA CYS A 241 4.02 -1.65 -1.64
C CYS A 241 4.75 -2.84 -2.26
N ARG A 242 3.99 -3.86 -2.65
CA ARG A 242 4.45 -4.98 -3.46
C ARG A 242 3.64 -5.00 -4.75
N PHE A 243 4.31 -5.08 -5.88
CA PHE A 243 3.71 -5.29 -7.19
C PHE A 243 4.28 -6.60 -7.73
N ILE A 244 3.40 -7.57 -7.93
CA ILE A 244 3.77 -8.93 -8.28
C ILE A 244 3.01 -9.29 -9.54
N ASP A 245 3.76 -9.51 -10.62
CA ASP A 245 3.19 -9.96 -11.87
C ASP A 245 2.56 -11.35 -11.73
N ARG A 246 1.60 -11.64 -12.58
CA ARG A 246 0.98 -12.95 -12.65
C ARG A 246 2.00 -13.96 -13.20
N ALA A 247 2.07 -15.15 -12.60
CA ALA A 247 3.14 -16.12 -12.86
C ALA A 247 3.22 -16.64 -14.32
N ASP A 248 2.11 -16.61 -15.06
CA ASP A 248 2.00 -16.98 -16.47
C ASP A 248 1.82 -15.77 -17.40
N ALA A 249 2.02 -14.55 -16.90
CA ALA A 249 2.06 -13.37 -17.76
C ALA A 249 3.33 -13.39 -18.63
N ASN A 250 3.21 -12.87 -19.85
CA ASN A 250 4.40 -12.45 -20.60
C ASN A 250 5.08 -11.31 -19.84
N ALA A 251 6.39 -11.10 -20.03
CA ALA A 251 7.12 -9.98 -19.42
C ALA A 251 6.30 -8.68 -19.48
N THR A 252 5.89 -8.17 -18.32
CA THR A 252 5.11 -6.95 -18.21
C THR A 252 5.91 -5.81 -17.61
N THR A 253 5.37 -4.61 -17.73
CA THR A 253 6.05 -3.39 -17.33
C THR A 253 5.30 -2.66 -16.22
N ALA A 254 6.08 -2.03 -15.33
CA ALA A 254 5.65 -0.91 -14.50
C ALA A 254 6.13 0.39 -15.16
N SER A 255 5.22 1.06 -15.86
CA SER A 255 5.54 2.20 -16.72
C SER A 255 5.18 3.55 -16.11
N LEU A 256 6.12 4.50 -16.18
CA LEU A 256 5.96 5.89 -15.77
C LEU A 256 6.05 6.80 -16.99
N TYR A 257 5.02 7.62 -17.23
CA TYR A 257 4.95 8.56 -18.36
C TYR A 257 4.69 9.97 -17.86
N SER A 258 5.55 10.93 -18.16
CA SER A 258 5.34 12.34 -17.73
C SER A 258 4.99 12.45 -16.24
N SER A 259 5.64 11.62 -15.42
CA SER A 259 5.26 11.35 -14.03
C SER A 259 6.28 11.90 -13.06
N GLY A 260 5.80 12.39 -11.92
CA GLY A 260 6.60 12.81 -10.78
C GLY A 260 6.37 11.94 -9.56
N ALA A 261 6.01 10.67 -9.77
CA ALA A 261 5.68 9.74 -8.70
C ALA A 261 6.82 9.62 -7.69
N ASN A 262 6.46 9.52 -6.41
CA ASN A 262 7.37 9.23 -5.33
C ASN A 262 7.18 7.77 -4.90
N ILE A 263 8.03 6.88 -5.38
CA ILE A 263 7.97 5.43 -5.19
C ILE A 263 9.10 5.01 -4.25
N THR A 264 8.75 4.68 -3.01
CA THR A 264 9.74 4.39 -1.97
C THR A 264 9.50 3.06 -1.28
N ASN A 265 10.58 2.34 -0.96
CA ASN A 265 10.48 1.12 -0.15
C ASN A 265 9.49 0.10 -0.75
N CYS A 266 9.46 -0.05 -2.06
CA CYS A 266 8.57 -0.99 -2.73
C CYS A 266 9.32 -2.21 -3.26
N PHE A 267 8.56 -3.27 -3.55
CA PHE A 267 9.02 -4.49 -4.18
C PHE A 267 8.28 -4.69 -5.51
N PHE A 268 9.03 -4.95 -6.57
CA PHE A 268 8.53 -5.28 -7.90
C PHE A 268 9.09 -6.63 -8.30
N GLY A 269 8.21 -7.60 -8.53
CA GLY A 269 8.55 -8.95 -8.99
C GLY A 269 7.91 -9.22 -10.35
N GLY A 270 8.72 -9.51 -11.36
CA GLY A 270 8.25 -9.79 -12.72
C GLY A 270 7.80 -8.57 -13.51
N LEU A 271 8.22 -7.36 -13.11
CA LEU A 271 7.77 -6.09 -13.67
C LEU A 271 8.96 -5.24 -14.08
N ASP A 272 9.22 -5.16 -15.38
CA ASP A 272 10.26 -4.30 -15.94
C ASP A 272 9.92 -2.82 -15.61
N LEU A 273 10.83 -2.12 -14.93
CA LEU A 273 10.65 -0.68 -14.68
C LEU A 273 10.92 0.08 -15.97
N LYS A 274 9.89 0.78 -16.45
CA LYS A 274 9.94 1.56 -17.69
C LYS A 274 9.64 3.02 -17.44
N ILE A 275 10.53 3.91 -17.85
CA ILE A 275 10.36 5.37 -17.68
C ILE A 275 10.45 6.02 -19.06
N GLU A 276 9.38 6.72 -19.47
CA GLU A 276 9.23 7.21 -20.84
C GLU A 276 8.73 8.65 -20.96
N ASP A 277 8.94 9.21 -22.15
CA ASP A 277 8.53 10.53 -22.66
C ASP A 277 9.20 11.73 -21.99
N SER A 278 8.93 11.92 -20.70
CA SER A 278 9.43 13.01 -19.86
C SER A 278 9.21 12.62 -18.41
N VAL A 279 9.97 13.22 -17.50
CA VAL A 279 9.69 13.13 -16.07
C VAL A 279 9.38 14.49 -15.48
N VAL A 280 8.70 14.50 -14.34
CA VAL A 280 8.51 15.73 -13.54
C VAL A 280 9.61 15.78 -12.48
N SER A 281 10.05 16.99 -12.10
CA SER A 281 11.15 17.20 -11.15
C SER A 281 10.96 16.55 -9.76
N THR A 282 9.73 16.14 -9.42
CA THR A 282 9.41 15.44 -8.16
C THR A 282 9.57 13.93 -8.24
N LEU A 283 9.91 13.37 -9.41
CA LEU A 283 10.15 11.93 -9.56
C LEU A 283 11.21 11.48 -8.56
N ASN A 284 10.85 10.49 -7.75
CA ASN A 284 11.73 9.86 -6.79
C ASN A 284 11.46 8.35 -6.78
N ILE A 285 12.46 7.57 -7.16
CA ILE A 285 12.44 6.10 -7.13
C ILE A 285 13.57 5.68 -6.19
N GLU A 286 13.19 5.40 -4.94
CA GLU A 286 14.15 5.24 -3.86
C GLU A 286 13.92 3.99 -3.01
N SER A 287 15.01 3.29 -2.65
CA SER A 287 14.95 2.18 -1.68
C SER A 287 14.03 1.04 -2.12
N ASN A 288 13.89 0.80 -3.42
CA ASN A 288 13.05 -0.26 -3.97
C ASN A 288 13.88 -1.50 -4.36
N ILE A 289 13.19 -2.63 -4.50
CA ILE A 289 13.74 -3.90 -4.97
C ILE A 289 13.02 -4.31 -6.25
N PHE A 290 13.78 -4.61 -7.30
CA PHE A 290 13.29 -5.08 -8.60
C PHE A 290 13.94 -6.43 -8.91
N VAL A 291 13.14 -7.50 -9.00
CA VAL A 291 13.62 -8.87 -9.30
C VAL A 291 12.67 -9.60 -10.24
N ASP A 292 13.13 -10.72 -10.78
CA ASP A 292 12.42 -11.58 -11.74
C ASP A 292 12.04 -10.84 -13.04
N ASN A 293 12.77 -9.78 -13.38
CA ASN A 293 12.48 -8.92 -14.53
C ASN A 293 13.17 -9.42 -15.79
N GLY A 294 12.52 -9.24 -16.95
CA GLY A 294 13.14 -9.50 -18.26
C GLY A 294 14.18 -8.44 -18.61
N THR A 295 13.88 -7.19 -18.28
CA THR A 295 14.78 -6.04 -18.38
C THR A 295 14.77 -5.27 -17.07
N ALA A 296 15.95 -5.03 -16.48
CA ALA A 296 16.06 -4.40 -15.17
C ALA A 296 15.56 -2.95 -15.19
N LEU A 297 15.94 -2.20 -16.22
CA LEU A 297 15.54 -0.81 -16.36
C LEU A 297 15.46 -0.40 -17.84
N MET A 298 14.34 0.21 -18.19
CA MET A 298 14.05 0.68 -19.55
C MET A 298 13.79 2.17 -19.58
N PHE A 299 14.41 2.84 -20.55
CA PHE A 299 14.19 4.24 -20.88
C PHE A 299 13.69 4.37 -22.32
N GLY A 300 12.83 5.33 -22.62
CA GLY A 300 12.41 5.54 -24.01
C GLY A 300 11.63 6.81 -24.29
N ASN A 301 11.51 7.14 -25.57
CA ASN A 301 10.66 8.21 -26.09
C ASN A 301 10.94 9.64 -25.58
N TYR A 302 12.13 9.93 -25.04
CA TYR A 302 12.40 11.29 -24.53
C TYR A 302 12.57 12.33 -25.63
N THR A 303 11.75 13.37 -25.54
CA THR A 303 11.89 14.60 -26.33
C THR A 303 12.36 15.77 -25.47
N THR A 304 11.98 15.79 -24.19
CA THR A 304 12.37 16.78 -23.18
C THR A 304 12.47 16.10 -21.80
N ASN A 305 13.22 16.71 -20.87
CA ASN A 305 13.24 16.36 -19.45
C ASN A 305 13.41 14.85 -19.15
N PRO A 306 14.56 14.26 -19.52
CA PRO A 306 14.91 12.92 -19.06
C PRO A 306 15.16 12.88 -17.53
N PRO A 307 15.23 11.68 -16.92
CA PRO A 307 15.63 11.53 -15.52
C PRO A 307 16.99 12.16 -15.23
N GLU A 308 17.08 12.89 -14.13
CA GLU A 308 18.29 13.54 -13.64
C GLU A 308 18.93 12.74 -12.50
N THR A 309 20.22 12.98 -12.24
CA THR A 309 20.96 12.33 -11.15
C THR A 309 20.23 12.52 -9.82
N GLY A 310 20.07 11.42 -9.08
CA GLY A 310 19.38 11.41 -7.79
C GLY A 310 17.87 11.17 -7.87
N MET A 311 17.25 11.09 -9.06
CA MET A 311 15.83 10.69 -9.17
C MET A 311 15.63 9.18 -8.99
N ILE A 312 16.66 8.38 -9.30
CA ILE A 312 16.64 6.92 -9.21
C ILE A 312 17.86 6.53 -8.39
N HIS A 313 17.67 6.20 -7.11
CA HIS A 313 18.80 5.92 -6.22
C HIS A 313 18.43 4.97 -5.08
N ASN A 314 19.44 4.39 -4.45
CA ASN A 314 19.33 3.43 -3.37
C ASN A 314 18.44 2.21 -3.69
N ASN A 315 18.28 1.85 -4.97
CA ASN A 315 17.50 0.67 -5.37
C ASN A 315 18.40 -0.54 -5.59
N ALA A 316 17.81 -1.73 -5.54
CA ALA A 316 18.42 -2.98 -5.98
C ALA A 316 17.72 -3.49 -7.24
N PHE A 317 18.49 -3.70 -8.31
CA PHE A 317 18.03 -4.19 -9.59
C PHE A 317 18.71 -5.52 -9.93
N GLU A 318 17.91 -6.56 -10.03
CA GLU A 318 18.34 -7.79 -10.67
C GLU A 318 18.39 -7.59 -12.18
N CYS A 319 19.49 -7.97 -12.79
CA CYS A 319 19.65 -7.89 -14.23
C CYS A 319 20.06 -9.26 -14.77
N ASN A 320 19.12 -10.02 -15.32
CA ASN A 320 19.36 -11.36 -15.88
C ASN A 320 19.23 -11.35 -17.40
N GLY A 321 19.61 -10.25 -18.04
CA GLY A 321 19.63 -10.10 -19.49
C GLY A 321 20.44 -11.21 -20.15
N THR A 322 20.03 -11.57 -21.36
CA THR A 322 20.60 -12.66 -22.14
C THR A 322 21.12 -12.22 -23.52
N SER A 323 20.88 -10.96 -23.92
CA SER A 323 21.27 -10.46 -25.23
C SER A 323 21.45 -8.94 -25.27
N VAL A 324 22.44 -8.47 -26.03
CA VAL A 324 22.63 -7.05 -26.38
C VAL A 324 21.89 -6.62 -27.65
N ASN A 325 21.24 -7.55 -28.36
CA ASN A 325 20.62 -7.30 -29.66
C ASN A 325 19.10 -7.14 -29.60
N ASN A 326 18.49 -7.39 -28.44
CA ASN A 326 17.05 -7.33 -28.25
C ASN A 326 16.74 -6.68 -26.90
N TYR A 327 15.99 -5.58 -26.95
CA TYR A 327 15.66 -4.77 -25.79
C TYR A 327 14.79 -5.47 -24.74
N TYR A 328 14.02 -6.50 -25.12
CA TYR A 328 13.22 -7.29 -24.16
C TYR A 328 14.06 -8.29 -23.36
N SER A 329 15.35 -8.41 -23.68
CA SER A 329 16.26 -9.41 -23.12
C SER A 329 17.61 -8.82 -22.74
N ALA A 330 17.73 -7.49 -22.73
CA ALA A 330 18.90 -6.80 -22.23
C ALA A 330 18.70 -6.46 -20.75
N ASP A 331 19.76 -6.13 -20.03
CA ASP A 331 19.63 -5.63 -18.67
C ASP A 331 19.11 -4.20 -18.67
N LEU A 332 19.69 -3.40 -19.56
CA LEU A 332 19.44 -1.97 -19.70
C LEU A 332 19.10 -1.69 -21.16
N SER A 333 17.96 -1.03 -21.37
CA SER A 333 17.44 -0.77 -22.72
C SER A 333 17.05 0.69 -22.89
N ILE A 334 17.45 1.28 -24.02
CA ILE A 334 16.86 2.50 -24.55
C ILE A 334 16.03 2.13 -25.78
N VAL A 335 14.73 2.37 -25.72
CA VAL A 335 13.76 1.93 -26.74
C VAL A 335 12.99 3.09 -27.35
N SER A 336 12.59 2.91 -28.62
CA SER A 336 11.84 3.90 -29.40
C SER A 336 12.58 5.23 -29.60
N TRP A 337 12.04 6.12 -30.43
CA TRP A 337 12.72 7.33 -30.87
C TRP A 337 12.95 8.33 -29.74
N THR A 338 14.17 8.31 -29.19
CA THR A 338 14.63 9.32 -28.24
C THR A 338 15.49 10.35 -28.99
N SER A 339 14.95 11.55 -29.19
CA SER A 339 15.63 12.62 -29.96
C SER A 339 16.40 13.61 -29.08
N ALA A 340 16.17 13.60 -27.77
CA ALA A 340 17.03 14.29 -26.81
C ALA A 340 18.47 13.75 -26.89
N THR A 341 19.47 14.54 -26.51
CA THR A 341 20.82 14.01 -26.21
C THR A 341 20.89 13.86 -24.70
N THR A 342 20.97 12.62 -24.22
CA THR A 342 20.83 12.32 -22.79
C THR A 342 21.87 11.30 -22.33
N VAL A 343 22.26 11.43 -21.06
CA VAL A 343 22.99 10.41 -20.32
C VAL A 343 22.10 9.96 -19.17
N PHE A 344 21.64 8.71 -19.19
CA PHE A 344 20.73 8.19 -18.16
C PHE A 344 21.50 7.83 -16.89
N PRO A 345 21.16 8.44 -15.74
CA PRO A 345 21.89 8.22 -14.49
C PRO A 345 21.53 6.87 -13.87
N LEU A 346 22.56 6.07 -13.56
CA LEU A 346 22.41 4.82 -12.80
C LEU A 346 23.05 4.88 -11.40
N GLY A 347 23.87 5.92 -11.15
CA GLY A 347 24.58 6.09 -9.89
C GLY A 347 23.68 6.02 -8.65
N GLY A 348 24.24 5.48 -7.58
CA GLY A 348 23.52 5.25 -6.33
C GLY A 348 22.62 4.02 -6.33
N ASN A 349 22.60 3.19 -7.37
CA ASN A 349 21.85 1.93 -7.40
C ASN A 349 22.78 0.71 -7.33
N TYR A 350 22.24 -0.40 -6.84
CA TYR A 350 22.92 -1.70 -6.76
C TYR A 350 22.37 -2.63 -7.84
N PHE A 351 23.26 -3.17 -8.66
CA PHE A 351 22.93 -4.10 -9.74
C PHE A 351 23.57 -5.46 -9.47
N PHE A 352 22.84 -6.54 -9.72
CA PHE A 352 23.30 -7.91 -9.46
C PHE A 352 22.66 -8.93 -10.42
N ARG A 353 23.20 -10.15 -10.46
CA ARG A 353 22.60 -11.32 -11.13
C ARG A 353 22.05 -12.31 -10.11
N SER A 354 21.02 -13.09 -10.48
CA SER A 354 20.42 -14.10 -9.58
C SER A 354 21.44 -15.08 -8.99
N ASP A 355 22.39 -15.52 -9.81
CA ASP A 355 23.40 -16.52 -9.48
C ASP A 355 24.52 -15.96 -8.58
N ILE A 356 24.66 -14.63 -8.51
CA ILE A 356 25.69 -13.93 -7.73
C ILE A 356 25.12 -12.72 -6.97
N TYR A 357 24.03 -12.93 -6.23
CA TYR A 357 23.27 -11.89 -5.50
C TYR A 357 24.11 -10.85 -4.72
N ASN A 358 25.21 -11.29 -4.09
CA ASN A 358 26.08 -10.44 -3.26
C ASN A 358 27.26 -9.81 -4.02
N THR A 359 27.31 -9.96 -5.34
CA THR A 359 28.36 -9.38 -6.18
C THR A 359 27.76 -8.26 -7.01
N ALA A 360 28.21 -7.03 -6.73
CA ALA A 360 27.79 -5.86 -7.48
C ALA A 360 28.33 -5.89 -8.91
N LEU A 361 27.50 -5.49 -9.87
CA LEU A 361 27.94 -5.06 -11.20
C LEU A 361 28.29 -3.58 -11.14
N THR A 362 29.48 -3.21 -11.59
CA THR A 362 30.06 -1.88 -11.32
C THR A 362 30.58 -1.16 -12.56
N GLU A 363 30.72 -1.86 -13.69
CA GLU A 363 31.17 -1.26 -14.94
C GLU A 363 30.29 -1.71 -16.10
N GLN A 364 30.26 -0.92 -17.19
CA GLN A 364 29.43 -1.21 -18.36
C GLN A 364 29.67 -2.62 -18.93
N GLY A 365 30.91 -3.12 -18.87
CA GLY A 365 31.27 -4.46 -19.36
C GLY A 365 30.55 -5.60 -18.64
N ASP A 366 30.01 -5.35 -17.45
CA ASP A 366 29.24 -6.30 -16.67
C ASP A 366 27.81 -6.49 -17.21
N PHE A 367 27.30 -5.53 -17.99
CA PHE A 367 25.89 -5.45 -18.40
C PHE A 367 25.66 -5.85 -19.86
N PHE A 368 24.48 -6.43 -20.11
CA PHE A 368 23.91 -6.50 -21.45
C PHE A 368 23.15 -5.20 -21.73
N VAL A 369 23.76 -4.30 -22.52
CA VAL A 369 23.17 -3.00 -22.83
C VAL A 369 22.68 -2.97 -24.27
N TYR A 370 21.41 -2.61 -24.46
CA TYR A 370 20.82 -2.41 -25.77
C TYR A 370 20.65 -0.92 -26.09
N TYR A 371 21.13 -0.53 -27.26
CA TYR A 371 20.89 0.78 -27.86
C TYR A 371 20.12 0.60 -29.17
N ASP A 372 18.96 1.23 -29.29
CA ASP A 372 18.29 1.33 -30.59
C ASP A 372 19.19 2.12 -31.55
N SER A 373 19.48 1.55 -32.73
CA SER A 373 20.25 2.19 -33.80
C SER A 373 19.71 3.57 -34.23
N LEU A 374 18.44 3.82 -33.91
CA LEU A 374 17.71 5.03 -34.17
C LEU A 374 17.90 6.11 -33.09
N CYS A 375 18.60 5.78 -31.99
CA CYS A 375 18.89 6.65 -30.84
C CYS A 375 20.41 6.86 -30.66
N PRO A 376 21.12 7.48 -31.62
CA PRO A 376 22.59 7.50 -31.66
C PRO A 376 23.26 8.36 -30.57
N ASN A 377 22.53 9.24 -29.89
CA ASN A 377 23.07 10.22 -28.92
C ASN A 377 22.65 9.91 -27.48
N GLN A 378 22.57 8.63 -27.14
CA GLN A 378 22.03 8.15 -25.87
C GLN A 378 22.98 7.16 -25.21
N THR A 379 23.25 7.37 -23.92
CA THR A 379 24.18 6.53 -23.13
C THR A 379 23.70 6.39 -21.70
N PHE A 380 24.26 5.45 -20.96
CA PHE A 380 24.07 5.28 -19.53
C PHE A 380 25.30 5.76 -18.77
N ASN A 381 25.11 6.41 -17.62
CA ASN A 381 26.19 6.74 -16.69
C ASN A 381 26.31 5.66 -15.61
N PHE A 382 27.43 4.93 -15.64
CA PHE A 382 27.78 3.87 -14.68
C PHE A 382 28.64 4.38 -13.51
N ASP A 383 28.86 5.68 -13.39
CA ASP A 383 29.56 6.25 -12.25
C ASP A 383 28.74 6.10 -10.96
N ASP A 384 29.44 5.96 -9.83
CA ASP A 384 28.85 5.91 -8.48
C ASP A 384 27.84 4.77 -8.24
N LEU A 385 27.93 3.66 -8.97
CA LEU A 385 27.18 2.44 -8.66
C LEU A 385 27.53 1.92 -7.26
N LEU A 386 26.53 1.36 -6.58
CA LEU A 386 26.73 0.81 -5.24
C LEU A 386 27.50 -0.51 -5.31
N THR A 387 28.59 -0.61 -4.55
CA THR A 387 29.41 -1.82 -4.44
C THR A 387 28.89 -2.82 -3.41
N THR A 388 27.88 -2.44 -2.63
CA THR A 388 27.28 -3.26 -1.58
C THR A 388 25.77 -3.16 -1.62
N HIS A 389 25.10 -4.27 -1.35
CA HIS A 389 23.65 -4.32 -1.28
C HIS A 389 23.10 -3.30 -0.24
N PRO A 390 22.17 -2.42 -0.61
CA PRO A 390 21.56 -1.47 0.31
C PRO A 390 20.83 -2.14 1.46
N THR A 391 20.96 -1.62 2.69
CA THR A 391 20.20 -2.12 3.83
C THR A 391 18.90 -1.36 4.03
N GLY A 392 17.83 -2.04 4.44
CA GLY A 392 16.56 -1.39 4.79
C GLY A 392 15.68 -1.00 3.60
N ILE A 393 16.01 -1.48 2.40
CA ILE A 393 15.20 -1.30 1.19
C ILE A 393 14.03 -2.29 1.14
N GLY A 394 13.06 -2.00 0.27
CA GLY A 394 11.86 -2.78 0.08
C GLY A 394 10.77 -2.53 1.15
N PRO A 395 9.66 -3.28 1.11
CA PRO A 395 8.45 -2.96 1.85
C PRO A 395 8.58 -2.97 3.38
N GLY A 396 9.51 -3.75 3.94
CA GLY A 396 9.67 -3.86 5.40
C GLY A 396 8.50 -4.56 6.12
N TRP A 397 7.65 -5.26 5.35
CA TRP A 397 6.58 -6.15 5.81
C TRP A 397 6.34 -7.29 4.81
N GLY A 398 5.75 -8.38 5.30
CA GLY A 398 5.63 -9.63 4.53
C GLY A 398 6.97 -10.36 4.35
N THR A 399 6.91 -11.59 3.84
CA THR A 399 8.10 -12.32 3.41
C THR A 399 8.41 -11.95 1.96
N LEU A 400 9.65 -11.57 1.68
CA LEU A 400 10.17 -11.46 0.31
C LEU A 400 10.36 -12.88 -0.27
N PRO A 401 10.25 -13.06 -1.60
CA PRO A 401 10.29 -14.38 -2.23
C PRO A 401 11.70 -15.00 -2.36
N PHE A 402 12.75 -14.35 -1.85
CA PHE A 402 14.15 -14.81 -1.93
C PHE A 402 14.85 -14.78 -0.57
#